data_AF-A0A661QFC3-F1
#
_entry.id   AF-A0A661QFC3-F1
#
_cell.length_a   1.000
_cell.length_b   1.000
_cell.length_c   1.000
_cell.angle_alpha   90.00
_cell.angle_beta   90.00
_cell.angle_gamma   90.00
#
_symmetry.space_group_name_H-M   'P 1'
#
loop_
_entity.id
_entity.type
_entity.pdbx_description
1 polymer ?
#
loop_
_entity_poly.entity_id
_entity_poly.type
_entity_poly.pdbx_seq_one_letter_code
_entity_poly.pdbx_strand_id
1 'polypeptide(L)'
;MDSNIVDNATVGIIANPASGQDIRRLISAASGISIAEKTNIVRRLCLGLSIFGVDRVYMIPDKSGIAGSLLRSRDQGVAALDESWPEIELLDMPVEEKAIDTLRAVELMVQTGVQLIIVLGGDGTHRLVANACGNIPIVALSTGTNNTFPYFQEATIVGLAAGLVARGAVTPSEATRRNKVLRVEINGRCKDLALVDLCLTDELWIGSRAIWKPERVKEIFVTFAEADAIGWSSVAGLINPISRESDQGLHLTLCPPGEGQLTIYAPIAPGLILPVGIENFHILKPLEKLLIDMPKGVIALDGEREFAFSQTDKIKVWLDLNGPLNVDVPKVLQIAAKRGVLNYPSPYIH
;
A
#
# COMPACT_ATOMS: atom_id res chain seq x y z
N MET A 1 -24.85 8.79 23.94
CA MET A 1 -23.80 8.92 22.92
C MET A 1 -24.43 8.42 21.65
N ASP A 2 -24.92 9.34 20.82
CA ASP A 2 -25.51 8.98 19.54
C ASP A 2 -24.37 8.55 18.60
N SER A 3 -24.01 7.28 18.65
CA SER A 3 -23.13 6.67 17.66
C SER A 3 -23.91 6.57 16.37
N ASN A 4 -23.50 7.31 15.34
CA ASN A 4 -23.92 7.11 13.96
C ASN A 4 -23.46 5.72 13.50
N ILE A 5 -24.17 4.68 13.93
CA ILE A 5 -23.99 3.33 13.42
C ILE A 5 -24.43 3.36 11.96
N VAL A 6 -23.55 2.94 11.07
CA VAL A 6 -23.88 2.83 9.65
C VAL A 6 -24.74 1.59 9.45
N ASP A 7 -25.99 1.77 9.04
CA ASP A 7 -26.83 0.67 8.57
C ASP A 7 -26.39 0.24 7.17
N ASN A 8 -26.41 -1.07 6.89
CA ASN A 8 -25.94 -1.67 5.64
C ASN A 8 -24.47 -1.32 5.32
N ALA A 9 -23.56 -1.60 6.25
CA ALA A 9 -22.14 -1.34 6.05
C ALA A 9 -21.53 -2.29 5.01
N THR A 10 -20.74 -1.70 4.12
CA THR A 10 -20.10 -2.35 2.97
C THR A 10 -18.59 -2.14 2.98
N VAL A 11 -17.84 -3.18 2.66
CA VAL A 11 -16.36 -3.11 2.60
C VAL A 11 -15.87 -3.62 1.25
N GLY A 12 -14.94 -2.89 0.65
CA GLY A 12 -14.22 -3.37 -0.53
C GLY A 12 -13.03 -4.25 -0.13
N ILE A 13 -12.80 -5.36 -0.82
CA ILE A 13 -11.57 -6.15 -0.72
C ILE A 13 -10.95 -6.32 -2.10
N ILE A 14 -9.72 -5.81 -2.24
CA ILE A 14 -8.91 -5.97 -3.44
C ILE A 14 -7.78 -6.95 -3.12
N ALA A 15 -7.97 -8.22 -3.46
CA ALA A 15 -6.95 -9.25 -3.36
C ALA A 15 -6.33 -9.52 -4.72
N ASN A 16 -5.27 -8.76 -5.06
CA ASN A 16 -4.65 -8.87 -6.37
C ASN A 16 -3.93 -10.23 -6.52
N PRO A 17 -4.34 -11.11 -7.45
CA PRO A 17 -3.69 -12.42 -7.62
C PRO A 17 -2.25 -12.31 -8.09
N ALA A 18 -1.96 -11.33 -8.96
CA ALA A 18 -0.63 -11.09 -9.52
C ALA A 18 0.34 -10.41 -8.53
N SER A 19 -0.14 -9.94 -7.37
CA SER A 19 0.73 -9.31 -6.39
C SER A 19 1.77 -10.30 -5.86
N GLY A 20 3.01 -9.81 -5.70
CA GLY A 20 4.14 -10.65 -5.31
C GLY A 20 4.79 -11.41 -6.48
N GLN A 21 4.50 -11.12 -7.74
CA GLN A 21 5.24 -11.68 -8.89
C GLN A 21 6.39 -10.77 -9.38
N ASP A 22 6.82 -9.81 -8.56
CA ASP A 22 7.91 -8.89 -8.90
C ASP A 22 9.18 -9.65 -9.32
N ILE A 23 9.77 -9.26 -10.46
CA ILE A 23 11.03 -9.81 -10.98
C ILE A 23 12.18 -9.70 -9.98
N ARG A 24 12.12 -8.74 -9.03
CA ARG A 24 13.07 -8.65 -7.92
C ARG A 24 13.12 -9.92 -7.08
N ARG A 25 12.08 -10.76 -7.08
CA ARG A 25 12.11 -12.08 -6.41
C ARG A 25 13.02 -13.09 -7.09
N LEU A 26 13.32 -12.96 -8.37
CA LEU A 26 14.26 -13.87 -9.07
C LEU A 26 15.72 -13.58 -8.71
N ILE A 27 15.98 -12.39 -8.21
CA ILE A 27 17.33 -11.89 -7.91
C ILE A 27 17.55 -11.66 -6.41
N SER A 28 16.56 -11.99 -5.57
CA SER A 28 16.59 -11.79 -4.12
C SER A 28 15.91 -12.96 -3.42
N ALA A 29 16.12 -13.10 -2.10
CA ALA A 29 15.46 -14.13 -1.27
C ALA A 29 14.02 -13.73 -0.88
N ALA A 30 13.33 -12.94 -1.71
CA ALA A 30 12.01 -12.42 -1.42
C ALA A 30 10.93 -13.51 -1.50
N SER A 31 10.20 -13.70 -0.40
CA SER A 31 9.05 -14.58 -0.35
C SER A 31 7.77 -13.82 -0.68
N GLY A 32 6.74 -14.57 -1.07
CA GLY A 32 5.46 -14.05 -1.50
C GLY A 32 4.39 -15.07 -1.16
N ILE A 33 3.17 -14.57 -1.06
CA ILE A 33 2.04 -15.35 -0.55
C ILE A 33 1.38 -16.15 -1.68
N SER A 34 1.09 -17.42 -1.43
CA SER A 34 0.38 -18.30 -2.37
C SER A 34 -1.08 -17.87 -2.54
N ILE A 35 -1.72 -18.28 -3.64
CA ILE A 35 -3.17 -18.06 -3.84
C ILE A 35 -4.00 -18.63 -2.68
N ALA A 36 -3.63 -19.81 -2.17
CA ALA A 36 -4.27 -20.43 -1.02
C ALA A 36 -4.16 -19.56 0.24
N GLU A 37 -2.97 -19.01 0.51
CA GLU A 37 -2.80 -18.16 1.70
C GLU A 37 -3.45 -16.79 1.53
N LYS A 38 -3.47 -16.20 0.32
CA LYS A 38 -4.29 -15.01 0.04
C LYS A 38 -5.77 -15.29 0.32
N THR A 39 -6.27 -16.47 -0.08
CA THR A 39 -7.65 -16.90 0.23
C THR A 39 -7.89 -17.00 1.74
N ASN A 40 -6.96 -17.58 2.49
CA ASN A 40 -7.04 -17.67 3.97
C ASN A 40 -7.01 -16.30 4.65
N ILE A 41 -6.21 -15.36 4.13
CA ILE A 41 -6.20 -13.97 4.59
C ILE A 41 -7.58 -13.35 4.38
N VAL A 42 -8.15 -13.45 3.18
CA VAL A 42 -9.47 -12.87 2.89
C VAL A 42 -10.57 -13.52 3.74
N ARG A 43 -10.51 -14.85 3.95
CA ARG A 43 -11.42 -15.54 4.89
C ARG A 43 -11.34 -14.95 6.30
N ARG A 44 -10.15 -14.79 6.85
CA ARG A 44 -9.95 -14.21 8.20
C ARG A 44 -10.43 -12.76 8.30
N LEU A 45 -10.25 -11.98 7.23
CA LEU A 45 -10.83 -10.63 7.14
C LEU A 45 -12.35 -10.69 7.26
N CYS A 46 -13.02 -11.53 6.46
CA CYS A 46 -14.48 -11.68 6.48
C CYS A 46 -15.00 -12.12 7.85
N LEU A 47 -14.33 -13.04 8.54
CA LEU A 47 -14.70 -13.45 9.90
C LEU A 47 -14.54 -12.32 10.92
N GLY A 48 -13.52 -11.47 10.80
CA GLY A 48 -13.39 -10.29 11.66
C GLY A 48 -14.45 -9.23 11.38
N LEU A 49 -14.82 -9.05 10.11
CA LEU A 49 -15.87 -8.12 9.68
C LEU A 49 -17.26 -8.54 10.18
N SER A 50 -17.57 -9.85 10.17
CA SER A 50 -18.88 -10.37 10.57
C SER A 50 -19.21 -10.13 12.05
N ILE A 51 -18.19 -10.11 12.92
CA ILE A 51 -18.37 -9.82 14.36
C ILE A 51 -19.06 -8.47 14.61
N PHE A 52 -18.85 -7.49 13.73
CA PHE A 52 -19.45 -6.16 13.86
C PHE A 52 -20.68 -5.95 13.00
N GLY A 53 -21.15 -6.98 12.29
CA GLY A 53 -22.33 -6.88 11.42
C GLY A 53 -22.07 -6.04 10.18
N VAL A 54 -20.90 -6.18 9.56
CA VAL A 54 -20.70 -5.73 8.18
C VAL A 54 -21.59 -6.58 7.29
N ASP A 55 -22.44 -5.93 6.51
CA ASP A 55 -23.51 -6.59 5.76
C ASP A 55 -22.99 -7.21 4.47
N ARG A 56 -22.11 -6.48 3.75
CA ARG A 56 -21.62 -6.91 2.45
C ARG A 56 -20.15 -6.60 2.21
N VAL A 57 -19.48 -7.51 1.53
CA VAL A 57 -18.12 -7.36 1.04
C VAL A 57 -18.14 -7.41 -0.49
N TYR A 58 -17.68 -6.32 -1.10
CA TYR A 58 -17.42 -6.26 -2.55
C TYR A 58 -16.00 -6.73 -2.82
N MET A 59 -15.85 -7.74 -3.66
CA MET A 59 -14.56 -8.35 -3.94
C MET A 59 -14.24 -8.30 -5.43
N ILE A 60 -12.98 -8.01 -5.75
CA ILE A 60 -12.47 -8.11 -7.12
C ILE A 60 -12.58 -9.57 -7.63
N PRO A 61 -13.16 -9.82 -8.81
CA PRO A 61 -13.16 -11.16 -9.41
C PRO A 61 -11.77 -11.53 -9.93
N ASP A 62 -11.45 -12.83 -9.96
CA ASP A 62 -10.17 -13.32 -10.47
C ASP A 62 -10.27 -14.68 -11.16
N LYS A 63 -9.35 -14.93 -12.09
CA LYS A 63 -9.20 -16.23 -12.77
C LYS A 63 -8.25 -17.18 -12.04
N SER A 64 -7.47 -16.65 -11.09
CA SER A 64 -6.47 -17.40 -10.32
C SER A 64 -7.08 -18.28 -9.22
N GLY A 65 -8.35 -18.09 -8.89
CA GLY A 65 -9.15 -18.92 -7.99
C GLY A 65 -9.28 -18.41 -6.55
N ILE A 66 -8.91 -17.17 -6.23
CA ILE A 66 -9.07 -16.61 -4.87
C ILE A 66 -10.56 -16.48 -4.53
N ALA A 67 -11.32 -15.76 -5.34
CA ALA A 67 -12.76 -15.53 -5.17
C ALA A 67 -13.54 -16.85 -5.13
N GLY A 68 -13.29 -17.73 -6.11
CA GLY A 68 -13.96 -19.03 -6.17
C GLY A 68 -13.64 -19.94 -4.98
N SER A 69 -12.40 -19.92 -4.48
CA SER A 69 -12.02 -20.69 -3.29
C SER A 69 -12.62 -20.11 -2.02
N LEU A 70 -12.66 -18.79 -1.89
CA LEU A 70 -13.28 -18.11 -0.76
C LEU A 70 -14.77 -18.45 -0.64
N LEU A 71 -15.51 -18.40 -1.75
CA LEU A 71 -16.94 -18.73 -1.76
C LEU A 71 -17.20 -20.17 -1.29
N ARG A 72 -16.38 -21.13 -1.75
CA ARG A 72 -16.45 -22.51 -1.25
C ARG A 72 -16.10 -22.61 0.23
N SER A 73 -15.07 -21.90 0.69
CA SER A 73 -14.68 -21.88 2.11
C SER A 73 -15.74 -21.27 3.01
N ARG A 74 -16.47 -20.26 2.54
CA ARG A 74 -17.65 -19.71 3.22
C ARG A 74 -18.72 -20.78 3.38
N ASP A 75 -19.11 -21.44 2.29
CA ASP A 75 -20.19 -22.45 2.32
C ASP A 75 -19.84 -23.62 3.26
N GLN A 76 -18.58 -24.05 3.25
CA GLN A 76 -18.07 -25.07 4.17
C GLN A 76 -18.05 -24.59 5.62
N GLY A 77 -17.59 -23.36 5.88
CA GLY A 77 -17.54 -22.78 7.22
C GLY A 77 -18.92 -22.62 7.85
N VAL A 78 -19.89 -22.12 7.07
CA VAL A 78 -21.29 -22.04 7.48
C VAL A 78 -21.85 -23.43 7.81
N ALA A 79 -21.63 -24.42 6.94
CA ALA A 79 -22.19 -25.77 7.14
C ALA A 79 -21.53 -26.55 8.30
N ALA A 80 -20.22 -26.40 8.51
CA ALA A 80 -19.46 -27.22 9.45
C ALA A 80 -19.25 -26.56 10.82
N LEU A 81 -19.24 -25.23 10.89
CA LEU A 81 -18.83 -24.47 12.07
C LEU A 81 -19.84 -23.39 12.50
N ASP A 82 -20.99 -23.29 11.81
CA ASP A 82 -22.02 -22.26 12.06
C ASP A 82 -21.44 -20.83 12.04
N GLU A 83 -20.47 -20.59 11.14
CA GLU A 83 -19.79 -19.30 11.03
C GLU A 83 -20.71 -18.22 10.44
N SER A 84 -20.68 -17.04 11.05
CA SER A 84 -21.29 -15.84 10.48
C SER A 84 -20.35 -15.17 9.46
N TRP A 85 -20.90 -14.75 8.34
CA TRP A 85 -20.18 -14.13 7.22
C TRP A 85 -20.97 -12.93 6.66
N PRO A 86 -20.28 -11.87 6.19
CA PRO A 86 -20.92 -10.88 5.34
C PRO A 86 -21.37 -11.53 4.01
N GLU A 87 -22.36 -10.93 3.35
CA GLU A 87 -22.66 -11.26 1.96
C GLU A 87 -21.43 -10.95 1.09
N ILE A 88 -20.99 -11.91 0.28
CA ILE A 88 -19.85 -11.71 -0.64
C ILE A 88 -20.41 -11.48 -2.04
N GLU A 89 -20.16 -10.30 -2.58
CA GLU A 89 -20.52 -9.93 -3.95
C GLU A 89 -19.24 -9.70 -4.77
N LEU A 90 -19.12 -10.41 -5.89
CA LEU A 90 -18.05 -10.16 -6.84
C LEU A 90 -18.43 -8.96 -7.71
N LEU A 91 -17.50 -8.02 -7.88
CA LEU A 91 -17.70 -6.86 -8.74
C LEU A 91 -17.98 -7.29 -10.18
N ASP A 92 -19.02 -6.72 -10.79
CA ASP A 92 -19.35 -6.94 -12.19
C ASP A 92 -18.39 -6.16 -13.09
N MET A 93 -17.33 -6.83 -13.53
CA MET A 93 -16.29 -6.23 -14.36
C MET A 93 -15.53 -7.28 -15.18
N PRO A 94 -14.97 -6.91 -16.35
CA PRO A 94 -14.08 -7.78 -17.09
C PRO A 94 -12.76 -8.01 -16.35
N VAL A 95 -12.23 -9.23 -16.43
CA VAL A 95 -10.95 -9.62 -15.82
C VAL A 95 -9.88 -9.84 -16.88
N GLU A 96 -8.83 -9.02 -16.85
CA GLU A 96 -7.67 -9.10 -17.75
C GLU A 96 -6.40 -9.66 -17.09
N GLU A 97 -6.40 -9.85 -15.77
CA GLU A 97 -5.24 -10.18 -14.93
C GLU A 97 -4.10 -9.16 -15.06
N LYS A 98 -4.48 -7.88 -15.06
CA LYS A 98 -3.55 -6.73 -15.21
C LYS A 98 -3.87 -5.64 -14.20
N ALA A 99 -2.97 -4.67 -14.06
CA ALA A 99 -3.14 -3.47 -13.22
C ALA A 99 -4.47 -2.73 -13.45
N ILE A 100 -5.01 -2.77 -14.67
CA ILE A 100 -6.30 -2.16 -15.01
C ILE A 100 -7.47 -2.75 -14.22
N ASP A 101 -7.40 -4.02 -13.80
CA ASP A 101 -8.47 -4.64 -13.02
C ASP A 101 -8.54 -4.04 -11.61
N THR A 102 -7.38 -3.76 -10.99
CA THR A 102 -7.34 -3.02 -9.71
C THR A 102 -8.00 -1.66 -9.84
N LEU A 103 -7.70 -0.90 -10.90
CA LEU A 103 -8.26 0.44 -11.12
C LEU A 103 -9.78 0.38 -11.31
N ARG A 104 -10.28 -0.50 -12.17
CA ARG A 104 -11.73 -0.71 -12.38
C ARG A 104 -12.43 -1.11 -11.08
N ALA A 105 -11.82 -1.98 -10.29
CA ALA A 105 -12.39 -2.42 -9.01
C ALA A 105 -12.52 -1.24 -8.03
N VAL A 106 -11.50 -0.39 -7.92
CA VAL A 106 -11.55 0.81 -7.06
C VAL A 106 -12.60 1.79 -7.57
N GLU A 107 -12.68 2.03 -8.88
CA GLU A 107 -13.72 2.90 -9.47
C GLU A 107 -15.13 2.43 -9.11
N LEU A 108 -15.40 1.12 -9.24
CA LEU A 108 -16.68 0.54 -8.85
C LEU A 108 -16.93 0.66 -7.35
N MET A 109 -15.94 0.37 -6.50
CA MET A 109 -16.06 0.53 -5.04
C MET A 109 -16.34 1.98 -4.63
N VAL A 110 -15.73 2.96 -5.31
CA VAL A 110 -15.99 4.39 -5.12
C VAL A 110 -17.41 4.75 -5.53
N GLN A 111 -17.88 4.25 -6.69
CA GLN A 111 -19.23 4.49 -7.17
C GLN A 111 -20.29 3.88 -6.25
N THR A 112 -20.03 2.69 -5.72
CA THR A 112 -20.87 2.01 -4.73
C THR A 112 -20.87 2.73 -3.38
N GLY A 113 -19.82 3.48 -3.06
CA GLY A 113 -19.71 4.22 -1.81
C GLY A 113 -19.34 3.34 -0.61
N VAL A 114 -18.44 2.37 -0.79
CA VAL A 114 -17.98 1.51 0.31
C VAL A 114 -17.33 2.32 1.43
N GLN A 115 -17.47 1.87 2.68
CA GLN A 115 -16.97 2.64 3.83
C GLN A 115 -15.44 2.58 3.97
N LEU A 116 -14.80 1.51 3.49
CA LEU A 116 -13.34 1.39 3.39
C LEU A 116 -12.96 0.31 2.36
N ILE A 117 -11.70 0.33 1.92
CA ILE A 117 -11.13 -0.67 1.01
C ILE A 117 -9.94 -1.37 1.69
N ILE A 118 -10.02 -2.68 1.87
CA ILE A 118 -8.90 -3.51 2.30
C ILE A 118 -8.13 -3.97 1.07
N VAL A 119 -6.83 -3.66 1.02
CA VAL A 119 -5.97 -3.97 -0.12
C VAL A 119 -4.98 -5.03 0.30
N LEU A 120 -4.97 -6.15 -0.41
CA LEU A 120 -3.99 -7.21 -0.26
C LEU A 120 -3.10 -7.23 -1.51
N GLY A 121 -1.89 -6.67 -1.37
CA GLY A 121 -1.01 -6.45 -2.51
C GLY A 121 0.43 -6.07 -2.16
N GLY A 122 1.19 -5.71 -3.19
CA GLY A 122 2.49 -5.03 -3.03
C GLY A 122 2.38 -3.53 -3.23
N ASP A 123 3.51 -2.82 -3.19
CA ASP A 123 3.54 -1.35 -3.26
C ASP A 123 2.82 -0.80 -4.51
N GLY A 124 3.09 -1.38 -5.69
CA GLY A 124 2.42 -0.98 -6.94
C GLY A 124 0.90 -1.16 -6.91
N THR A 125 0.37 -2.18 -6.22
CA THR A 125 -1.09 -2.33 -6.06
C THR A 125 -1.66 -1.25 -5.15
N HIS A 126 -0.99 -0.97 -4.03
CA HIS A 126 -1.42 0.07 -3.11
C HIS A 126 -1.36 1.46 -3.76
N ARG A 127 -0.34 1.73 -4.59
CA ARG A 127 -0.21 2.98 -5.36
C ARG A 127 -1.42 3.22 -6.27
N LEU A 128 -1.81 2.20 -7.04
CA LEU A 128 -3.00 2.27 -7.90
C LEU A 128 -4.28 2.55 -7.11
N VAL A 129 -4.47 1.85 -5.99
CA VAL A 129 -5.64 2.06 -5.13
C VAL A 129 -5.63 3.45 -4.52
N ALA A 130 -4.51 3.87 -3.94
CA ALA A 130 -4.35 5.18 -3.31
C ALA A 130 -4.61 6.35 -4.27
N ASN A 131 -4.25 6.19 -5.54
CA ASN A 131 -4.49 7.22 -6.56
C ASN A 131 -5.96 7.32 -6.98
N ALA A 132 -6.72 6.21 -6.90
CA ALA A 132 -8.10 6.12 -7.38
C ALA A 132 -9.18 6.15 -6.28
N CYS A 133 -8.86 5.85 -5.02
CA CYS A 133 -9.84 5.67 -3.94
C CYS A 133 -10.42 6.98 -3.38
N GLY A 134 -9.90 8.14 -3.79
CA GLY A 134 -10.33 9.44 -3.28
C GLY A 134 -10.15 9.55 -1.77
N ASN A 135 -11.25 9.84 -1.05
CA ASN A 135 -11.24 9.95 0.42
C ASN A 135 -11.68 8.68 1.14
N ILE A 136 -11.95 7.58 0.42
CA ILE A 136 -12.29 6.31 1.05
C ILE A 136 -11.04 5.78 1.78
N PRO A 137 -11.11 5.50 3.09
CA PRO A 137 -9.99 4.93 3.83
C PRO A 137 -9.55 3.58 3.26
N ILE A 138 -8.25 3.35 3.23
CA ILE A 138 -7.66 2.07 2.86
C ILE A 138 -7.09 1.34 4.08
N VAL A 139 -7.07 0.02 4.03
CA VAL A 139 -6.26 -0.80 4.92
C VAL A 139 -5.24 -1.55 4.08
N ALA A 140 -3.95 -1.26 4.28
CA ALA A 140 -2.87 -1.78 3.45
C ALA A 140 -2.26 -3.07 4.04
N LEU A 141 -2.44 -4.21 3.37
CA LEU A 141 -1.88 -5.51 3.74
C LEU A 141 -0.85 -6.01 2.73
N SER A 142 0.33 -6.34 3.24
CA SER A 142 1.44 -6.83 2.42
C SER A 142 1.24 -8.28 1.98
N THR A 143 1.55 -8.58 0.71
CA THR A 143 1.61 -9.96 0.19
C THR A 143 3.03 -10.50 -0.04
N GLY A 144 4.05 -9.86 0.52
CA GLY A 144 5.44 -10.26 0.26
C GLY A 144 6.44 -9.47 1.08
N THR A 145 7.66 -10.00 1.20
CA THR A 145 8.71 -9.42 2.06
C THR A 145 9.48 -8.28 1.42
N ASN A 146 9.15 -7.94 0.17
CA ASN A 146 9.77 -6.86 -0.60
C ASN A 146 8.77 -5.72 -0.84
N ASN A 147 8.05 -5.33 0.21
CA ASN A 147 7.12 -4.21 0.17
C ASN A 147 7.46 -3.26 1.31
N THR A 148 7.37 -1.97 1.04
CA THR A 148 7.69 -0.94 2.02
C THR A 148 6.45 -0.18 2.47
N PHE A 149 5.44 0.04 1.62
CA PHE A 149 4.24 0.76 2.03
C PHE A 149 3.35 -0.02 3.02
N PRO A 150 2.84 -1.22 2.68
CA PRO A 150 1.93 -1.98 3.54
C PRO A 150 2.68 -2.72 4.66
N TYR A 151 1.98 -2.93 5.78
CA TYR A 151 2.50 -3.73 6.89
C TYR A 151 2.15 -5.21 6.73
N PHE A 152 2.95 -6.08 7.36
CA PHE A 152 2.54 -7.44 7.68
C PHE A 152 1.71 -7.42 8.97
N GLN A 153 0.43 -7.72 8.84
CA GLN A 153 -0.50 -7.78 9.97
C GLN A 153 -1.36 -9.03 9.89
N GLU A 154 -1.79 -9.53 11.05
CA GLU A 154 -2.68 -10.67 11.14
C GLU A 154 -4.08 -10.26 10.67
N ALA A 155 -4.62 -11.01 9.70
CA ALA A 155 -5.81 -10.66 8.95
C ALA A 155 -7.09 -10.61 9.80
N THR A 156 -7.20 -11.42 10.85
CA THR A 156 -8.34 -11.41 11.77
C THR A 156 -8.39 -10.10 12.55
N ILE A 157 -7.22 -9.65 13.05
CA ILE A 157 -7.07 -8.36 13.75
C ILE A 157 -7.44 -7.19 12.84
N VAL A 158 -7.04 -7.28 11.56
CA VAL A 158 -7.41 -6.29 10.55
C VAL A 158 -8.91 -6.29 10.27
N GLY A 159 -9.52 -7.48 10.12
CA GLY A 159 -10.96 -7.61 9.91
C GLY A 159 -11.78 -6.99 11.05
N LEU A 160 -11.36 -7.21 12.31
CA LEU A 160 -11.98 -6.60 13.48
C LEU A 160 -11.91 -5.06 13.42
N ALA A 161 -10.71 -4.50 13.17
CA ALA A 161 -10.54 -3.06 13.07
C ALA A 161 -11.34 -2.46 11.91
N ALA A 162 -11.33 -3.11 10.75
CA ALA A 162 -12.11 -2.68 9.60
C ALA A 162 -13.62 -2.72 9.89
N GLY A 163 -14.12 -3.75 10.58
CA GLY A 163 -15.54 -3.84 10.97
C GLY A 163 -15.97 -2.68 11.88
N LEU A 164 -15.14 -2.35 12.87
CA LEU A 164 -15.36 -1.20 13.77
C LEU A 164 -15.44 0.14 13.01
N VAL A 165 -14.59 0.33 12.00
CA VAL A 165 -14.56 1.54 11.19
C VAL A 165 -15.74 1.59 10.23
N ALA A 166 -16.01 0.49 9.54
CA ALA A 166 -17.11 0.39 8.56
C ALA A 166 -18.48 0.64 9.20
N ARG A 167 -18.68 0.19 10.44
CA ARG A 167 -19.93 0.42 11.20
C ARG A 167 -19.96 1.73 11.96
N GLY A 168 -18.88 2.52 11.95
CA GLY A 168 -18.82 3.82 12.63
C GLY A 168 -18.60 3.74 14.16
N ALA A 169 -18.33 2.56 14.72
CA ALA A 169 -17.99 2.41 16.13
C ALA A 169 -16.66 3.12 16.49
N VAL A 170 -15.76 3.21 15.51
CA VAL A 170 -14.63 4.14 15.52
C VAL A 170 -14.71 4.97 14.24
N THR A 171 -14.79 6.30 14.38
CA THR A 171 -14.98 7.18 13.22
C THR A 171 -13.73 7.22 12.33
N PRO A 172 -13.85 7.46 11.01
CA PRO A 172 -12.67 7.60 10.14
C PRO A 172 -11.65 8.64 10.63
N SER A 173 -12.08 9.76 11.22
CA SER A 173 -11.18 10.78 11.79
C SER A 173 -10.35 10.27 12.97
N GLU A 174 -10.87 9.31 13.72
CA GLU A 174 -10.15 8.69 14.84
C GLU A 174 -9.29 7.52 14.37
N ALA A 175 -9.80 6.77 13.40
CA ALA A 175 -9.26 5.52 12.90
C ALA A 175 -8.11 5.68 11.91
N THR A 176 -8.06 6.79 11.17
CA THR A 176 -7.15 6.93 10.04
C THR A 176 -5.99 7.88 10.30
N ARG A 177 -4.95 7.72 9.49
CA ARG A 177 -3.85 8.66 9.31
C ARG A 177 -3.77 9.01 7.83
N ARG A 178 -3.44 10.27 7.53
CA ARG A 178 -3.21 10.69 6.14
C ARG A 178 -1.76 10.43 5.78
N ASN A 179 -1.53 9.69 4.70
CA ASN A 179 -0.19 9.44 4.21
C ASN A 179 0.30 10.64 3.40
N LYS A 180 1.61 10.86 3.43
CA LYS A 180 2.31 11.71 2.49
C LYS A 180 2.65 10.91 1.22
N VAL A 181 2.71 11.60 0.08
CA VAL A 181 3.00 11.04 -1.23
C VAL A 181 4.00 11.91 -1.97
N LEU A 182 4.79 11.31 -2.84
CA LEU A 182 5.56 12.05 -3.84
C LEU A 182 4.68 12.24 -5.07
N ARG A 183 4.58 13.47 -5.55
CA ARG A 183 3.88 13.80 -6.79
C ARG A 183 4.89 14.03 -7.90
N VAL A 184 4.54 13.61 -9.11
CA VAL A 184 5.34 13.90 -10.30
C VAL A 184 4.52 14.63 -11.35
N GLU A 185 5.03 15.78 -11.79
CA GLU A 185 4.49 16.57 -12.89
C GLU A 185 5.46 16.50 -14.06
N ILE A 186 4.94 16.19 -15.26
CA ILE A 186 5.70 16.22 -16.51
C ILE A 186 4.97 17.17 -17.46
N ASN A 187 5.67 18.21 -17.93
CA ASN A 187 5.15 19.22 -18.86
C ASN A 187 3.85 19.88 -18.37
N GLY A 188 3.78 20.20 -17.08
CA GLY A 188 2.63 20.89 -16.47
C GLY A 188 1.43 19.98 -16.16
N ARG A 189 1.54 18.66 -16.38
CA ARG A 189 0.49 17.70 -16.03
C ARG A 189 0.98 16.78 -14.91
N CYS A 190 0.26 16.78 -13.77
CA CYS A 190 0.43 15.77 -12.74
C CYS A 190 0.11 14.40 -13.34
N LYS A 191 1.09 13.49 -13.34
CA LYS A 191 0.96 12.19 -14.00
C LYS A 191 0.46 11.13 -13.05
N ASP A 192 1.08 11.04 -11.88
CA ASP A 192 0.86 9.97 -10.91
C ASP A 192 1.47 10.36 -9.55
N LEU A 193 1.45 9.45 -8.59
CA LEU A 193 2.07 9.57 -7.27
C LEU A 193 2.90 8.33 -6.92
N ALA A 194 3.84 8.49 -5.98
CA ALA A 194 4.48 7.38 -5.28
C ALA A 194 4.17 7.46 -3.78
N LEU A 195 3.93 6.30 -3.16
CA LEU A 195 3.62 6.16 -1.74
C LEU A 195 4.89 6.09 -0.87
N VAL A 196 5.97 5.54 -1.41
CA VAL A 196 7.24 5.29 -0.74
C VAL A 196 8.36 6.06 -1.40
N ASP A 197 8.62 5.77 -2.68
CA ASP A 197 9.82 6.24 -3.37
C ASP A 197 9.57 6.58 -4.84
N LEU A 198 10.30 7.59 -5.30
CA LEU A 198 10.44 7.95 -6.70
C LEU A 198 11.92 7.90 -7.04
N CYS A 199 12.29 7.16 -8.08
CA CYS A 199 13.67 7.04 -8.54
C CYS A 199 13.82 7.55 -9.95
N LEU A 200 14.97 8.18 -10.21
CA LEU A 200 15.40 8.56 -11.54
C LEU A 200 16.59 7.71 -11.98
N THR A 201 16.50 7.15 -13.17
CA THR A 201 17.60 6.39 -13.78
C THR A 201 18.05 6.97 -15.10
N ASP A 202 19.33 6.73 -15.44
CA ASP A 202 19.91 7.08 -16.74
C ASP A 202 19.61 6.06 -17.86
N GLU A 203 18.75 5.08 -17.58
CA GLU A 203 18.37 4.06 -18.54
C GLU A 203 17.35 4.60 -19.56
N LEU A 204 17.41 4.09 -20.78
CA LEU A 204 16.61 4.58 -21.91
C LEU A 204 15.35 3.75 -22.19
N TRP A 205 15.13 2.66 -21.45
CA TRP A 205 14.06 1.71 -21.78
C TRP A 205 13.34 1.17 -20.55
N ILE A 206 12.01 1.12 -20.64
CA ILE A 206 11.09 0.48 -19.68
C ILE A 206 11.05 -1.03 -19.98
N GLY A 207 12.20 -1.70 -20.00
CA GLY A 207 12.29 -3.11 -20.41
C GLY A 207 11.86 -4.06 -19.29
N SER A 208 12.64 -4.11 -18.22
CA SER A 208 12.17 -4.65 -16.94
C SER A 208 11.37 -3.57 -16.19
N ARG A 209 10.32 -3.89 -15.44
CA ARG A 209 9.64 -2.86 -14.63
C ARG A 209 10.41 -2.49 -13.38
N ALA A 210 11.12 -3.42 -12.77
CA ALA A 210 11.78 -3.15 -11.50
C ALA A 210 13.14 -2.46 -11.64
N ILE A 211 13.47 -1.64 -10.64
CA ILE A 211 14.79 -1.00 -10.47
C ILE A 211 15.41 -1.51 -9.17
N TRP A 212 16.62 -2.06 -9.26
CA TRP A 212 17.33 -2.62 -8.10
C TRP A 212 18.86 -2.48 -8.17
N LYS A 213 19.41 -1.93 -9.25
CA LYS A 213 20.85 -1.74 -9.44
C LYS A 213 21.21 -0.30 -9.05
N PRO A 214 21.87 -0.06 -7.90
CA PRO A 214 22.17 1.29 -7.44
C PRO A 214 22.95 2.12 -8.45
N GLU A 215 23.81 1.50 -9.26
CA GLU A 215 24.67 2.19 -10.23
C GLU A 215 23.88 2.89 -11.35
N ARG A 216 22.64 2.47 -11.57
CA ARG A 216 21.72 3.05 -12.56
C ARG A 216 20.84 4.15 -12.01
N VAL A 217 20.73 4.26 -10.69
CA VAL A 217 19.89 5.25 -10.02
C VAL A 217 20.74 6.50 -9.79
N LYS A 218 20.23 7.66 -10.20
CA LYS A 218 20.91 8.96 -10.03
C LYS A 218 20.32 9.76 -8.90
N GLU A 219 18.99 9.70 -8.75
CA GLU A 219 18.30 10.40 -7.69
C GLU A 219 17.21 9.51 -7.11
N ILE A 220 17.01 9.65 -5.80
CA ILE A 220 15.92 9.02 -5.05
C ILE A 220 15.20 10.10 -4.28
N PHE A 221 13.88 10.09 -4.34
CA PHE A 221 13.00 10.82 -3.45
C PHE A 221 12.25 9.80 -2.63
N VAL A 222 12.13 10.00 -1.32
CA VAL A 222 11.31 9.15 -0.45
C VAL A 222 10.34 9.97 0.37
N THR A 223 9.15 9.44 0.57
CA THR A 223 8.17 10.02 1.49
C THR A 223 8.64 9.86 2.93
N PHE A 224 9.21 8.72 3.29
CA PHE A 224 9.80 8.42 4.59
C PHE A 224 11.06 7.57 4.43
N ALA A 225 11.95 7.65 5.42
CA ALA A 225 13.29 7.06 5.39
C ALA A 225 13.47 6.17 6.62
N GLU A 226 13.02 4.92 6.53
CA GLU A 226 13.05 3.95 7.63
C GLU A 226 14.28 3.05 7.50
N ALA A 227 15.16 3.07 8.51
CA ALA A 227 16.42 2.30 8.47
C ALA A 227 16.20 0.78 8.54
N ASP A 228 15.05 0.33 9.04
CA ASP A 228 14.62 -1.07 9.12
C ASP A 228 13.74 -1.51 7.93
N ALA A 229 13.55 -0.65 6.94
CA ALA A 229 12.86 -0.99 5.70
C ALA A 229 13.76 -1.74 4.71
N ILE A 230 13.20 -2.03 3.53
CA ILE A 230 13.90 -2.55 2.35
C ILE A 230 13.84 -1.51 1.21
N GLY A 231 14.76 -1.59 0.26
CA GLY A 231 14.75 -0.79 -0.96
C GLY A 231 15.24 0.63 -0.73
N TRP A 232 14.66 1.59 -1.46
CA TRP A 232 15.18 2.97 -1.48
C TRP A 232 14.87 3.74 -0.20
N SER A 233 13.78 3.39 0.49
CA SER A 233 13.51 3.92 1.84
C SER A 233 14.58 3.53 2.85
N SER A 234 15.16 2.33 2.76
CA SER A 234 16.24 1.89 3.65
C SER A 234 17.55 2.60 3.35
N VAL A 235 17.88 2.81 2.07
CA VAL A 235 19.03 3.63 1.66
C VAL A 235 18.92 5.02 2.30
N ALA A 236 17.78 5.68 2.15
CA ALA A 236 17.51 6.97 2.77
C ALA A 236 17.56 6.92 4.31
N GLY A 237 16.96 5.89 4.92
CA GLY A 237 16.87 5.74 6.37
C GLY A 237 18.23 5.55 7.04
N LEU A 238 19.16 4.89 6.36
CA LEU A 238 20.54 4.71 6.84
C LEU A 238 21.39 5.99 6.76
N ILE A 239 20.94 7.01 6.02
CA ILE A 239 21.59 8.32 5.93
C ILE A 239 20.97 9.30 6.91
N ASN A 240 19.66 9.51 6.81
CA ASN A 240 18.92 10.46 7.62
C ASN A 240 17.52 9.89 7.89
N PRO A 241 17.31 9.18 9.02
CA PRO A 241 16.03 8.60 9.37
C PRO A 241 14.91 9.64 9.39
N ILE A 242 13.81 9.36 8.69
CA ILE A 242 12.60 10.19 8.67
C ILE A 242 11.40 9.28 8.88
N SER A 243 10.68 9.52 9.98
CA SER A 243 9.47 8.77 10.30
C SER A 243 8.37 8.96 9.24
N ARG A 244 7.54 7.93 9.05
CA ARG A 244 6.26 8.04 8.32
C ARG A 244 5.34 9.14 8.85
N GLU A 245 5.45 9.42 10.14
CA GLU A 245 4.61 10.42 10.84
C GLU A 245 5.17 11.84 10.76
N SER A 246 6.40 12.00 10.26
CA SER A 246 6.96 13.33 10.00
C SER A 246 6.34 13.94 8.74
N ASP A 247 6.26 15.26 8.70
CA ASP A 247 5.87 16.04 7.52
C ASP A 247 6.98 16.17 6.47
N GLN A 248 8.18 15.65 6.73
CA GLN A 248 9.34 15.76 5.83
C GLN A 248 9.51 14.50 4.97
N GLY A 249 10.24 14.64 3.87
CA GLY A 249 10.75 13.53 3.06
C GLY A 249 12.25 13.68 2.86
N LEU A 250 12.85 12.80 2.06
CA LEU A 250 14.28 12.91 1.72
C LEU A 250 14.48 12.83 0.22
N HIS A 251 15.40 13.65 -0.27
CA HIS A 251 15.96 13.54 -1.62
C HIS A 251 17.43 13.19 -1.49
N LEU A 252 17.88 12.20 -2.25
CA LEU A 252 19.27 11.77 -2.35
C LEU A 252 19.73 11.89 -3.79
N THR A 253 20.94 12.41 -3.97
CA THR A 253 21.71 12.23 -5.20
C THR A 253 22.71 11.12 -4.98
N LEU A 254 22.72 10.15 -5.87
CA LEU A 254 23.59 8.98 -5.81
C LEU A 254 24.75 9.09 -6.78
N CYS A 255 25.87 8.48 -6.39
CA CYS A 255 27.06 8.35 -7.21
C CYS A 255 27.59 6.92 -7.12
N PRO A 256 28.59 6.54 -7.94
CA PRO A 256 29.29 5.30 -7.74
C PRO A 256 29.87 5.18 -6.31
N PRO A 257 29.84 3.98 -5.71
CA PRO A 257 30.49 3.73 -4.42
C PRO A 257 31.95 4.23 -4.39
N GLY A 258 32.30 4.99 -3.35
CA GLY A 258 33.62 5.60 -3.18
C GLY A 258 33.83 6.98 -3.81
N GLU A 259 32.89 7.48 -4.62
CA GLU A 259 33.03 8.77 -5.32
C GLU A 259 32.27 9.93 -4.65
N GLY A 260 31.42 9.65 -3.66
CA GLY A 260 30.58 10.64 -2.97
C GLY A 260 31.07 11.01 -1.57
N GLN A 261 30.20 11.63 -0.79
CA GLN A 261 30.45 11.95 0.63
C GLN A 261 30.67 10.69 1.48
N LEU A 262 29.95 9.61 1.15
CA LEU A 262 30.06 8.33 1.84
C LEU A 262 29.54 7.18 0.97
N THR A 263 29.80 5.95 1.42
CA THR A 263 29.22 4.73 0.86
C THR A 263 28.63 3.90 1.99
N ILE A 264 27.39 3.45 1.81
CA ILE A 264 26.69 2.60 2.78
C ILE A 264 26.36 1.25 2.16
N TYR A 265 26.23 0.23 3.01
CA TYR A 265 25.60 -1.03 2.63
C TYR A 265 24.13 -0.97 3.00
N ALA A 266 23.26 -1.07 1.99
CA ALA A 266 21.82 -0.99 2.18
C ALA A 266 21.11 -2.26 1.68
N PRO A 267 20.04 -2.70 2.36
CA PRO A 267 19.24 -3.83 1.91
C PRO A 267 18.30 -3.39 0.78
N ILE A 268 18.76 -3.49 -0.47
CA ILE A 268 18.01 -3.07 -1.66
C ILE A 268 16.83 -4.00 -1.94
N ALA A 269 16.96 -5.28 -1.60
CA ALA A 269 15.90 -6.28 -1.64
C ALA A 269 16.17 -7.34 -0.56
N PRO A 270 15.20 -8.22 -0.22
CA PRO A 270 15.41 -9.25 0.80
C PRO A 270 16.61 -10.15 0.48
N GLY A 271 17.59 -10.20 1.38
CA GLY A 271 18.82 -10.98 1.18
C GLY A 271 19.81 -10.38 0.16
N LEU A 272 19.53 -9.19 -0.39
CA LEU A 272 20.42 -8.48 -1.31
C LEU A 272 20.86 -7.16 -0.69
N ILE A 273 22.10 -7.15 -0.19
CA ILE A 273 22.73 -5.98 0.42
C ILE A 273 23.81 -5.49 -0.54
N LEU A 274 23.73 -4.24 -0.97
CA LEU A 274 24.64 -3.65 -1.95
C LEU A 274 25.25 -2.35 -1.43
N PRO A 275 26.49 -2.02 -1.83
CA PRO A 275 27.07 -0.71 -1.57
C PRO A 275 26.37 0.36 -2.41
N VAL A 276 26.07 1.51 -1.81
CA VAL A 276 25.46 2.68 -2.46
C VAL A 276 26.28 3.91 -2.12
N GLY A 277 26.78 4.60 -3.15
CA GLY A 277 27.47 5.88 -3.00
C GLY A 277 26.46 7.02 -2.87
N ILE A 278 26.64 7.88 -1.87
CA ILE A 278 25.79 9.05 -1.63
C ILE A 278 26.61 10.31 -1.93
N GLU A 279 26.17 11.08 -2.93
CA GLU A 279 26.79 12.34 -3.28
C GLU A 279 26.29 13.47 -2.38
N ASN A 280 24.98 13.55 -2.19
CA ASN A 280 24.35 14.55 -1.33
C ASN A 280 22.96 14.09 -0.87
N PHE A 281 22.44 14.74 0.17
CA PHE A 281 21.04 14.61 0.58
C PHE A 281 20.41 15.95 0.90
N HIS A 282 19.10 16.03 0.73
CA HIS A 282 18.28 17.20 1.01
C HIS A 282 16.97 16.79 1.69
N ILE A 283 16.61 17.49 2.76
CA ILE A 283 15.33 17.25 3.44
C ILE A 283 14.22 17.93 2.63
N LEU A 284 13.31 17.13 2.10
CA LEU A 284 12.15 17.62 1.35
C LEU A 284 11.12 18.21 2.31
N LYS A 285 10.80 19.49 2.12
CA LYS A 285 9.68 20.12 2.82
C LYS A 285 8.37 19.92 2.06
N PRO A 286 7.22 19.93 2.74
CA PRO A 286 5.92 19.91 2.09
C PRO A 286 5.80 20.96 0.98
N LEU A 287 5.33 20.52 -0.19
CA LEU A 287 5.06 21.34 -1.38
C LEU A 287 6.29 22.04 -1.99
N GLU A 288 7.50 21.73 -1.52
CA GLU A 288 8.74 22.13 -2.16
C GLU A 288 8.90 21.39 -3.49
N LYS A 289 8.86 22.13 -4.60
CA LYS A 289 8.99 21.57 -5.95
C LYS A 289 10.44 21.58 -6.40
N LEU A 290 11.03 20.40 -6.52
CA LEU A 290 12.35 20.22 -7.10
C LEU A 290 12.25 19.94 -8.60
N LEU A 291 13.06 20.66 -9.37
CA LEU A 291 13.22 20.44 -10.82
C LEU A 291 14.25 19.34 -11.03
N ILE A 292 13.92 18.42 -11.93
CA ILE A 292 14.86 17.36 -12.31
C ILE A 292 15.80 17.89 -13.38
N ASP A 293 17.11 17.86 -13.08
CA ASP A 293 18.17 18.26 -14.00
C ASP A 293 18.86 17.03 -14.61
N MET A 294 18.10 16.26 -15.39
CA MET A 294 18.60 15.11 -16.13
C MET A 294 18.20 15.21 -17.61
N PRO A 295 19.14 14.98 -18.56
CA PRO A 295 18.87 15.16 -19.98
C PRO A 295 17.92 14.10 -20.55
N LYS A 296 17.84 12.92 -19.95
CA LYS A 296 16.94 11.82 -20.33
C LYS A 296 17.02 10.73 -19.27
N GLY A 297 15.99 9.90 -19.21
CA GLY A 297 15.96 8.79 -18.27
C GLY A 297 14.59 8.16 -18.13
N VAL A 298 14.43 7.43 -17.04
CA VAL A 298 13.16 6.85 -16.62
C VAL A 298 12.86 7.24 -15.18
N ILE A 299 11.61 7.62 -14.94
CA ILE A 299 11.01 7.76 -13.62
C ILE A 299 10.38 6.42 -13.23
N ALA A 300 10.74 5.93 -12.07
CA ALA A 300 10.00 4.87 -11.39
C ALA A 300 9.30 5.36 -10.15
N LEU A 301 8.15 4.77 -9.86
CA LEU A 301 7.30 5.04 -8.71
C LEU A 301 7.11 3.73 -7.95
N ASP A 302 7.46 3.74 -6.67
CA ASP A 302 7.36 2.59 -5.76
C ASP A 302 8.01 1.32 -6.35
N GLY A 303 9.20 1.50 -6.93
CA GLY A 303 9.99 0.43 -7.54
C GLY A 303 9.58 -0.01 -8.96
N GLU A 304 8.54 0.58 -9.57
CA GLU A 304 8.12 0.27 -10.95
C GLU A 304 8.39 1.43 -11.92
N ARG A 305 9.06 1.15 -13.05
CA ARG A 305 9.31 2.11 -14.15
C ARG A 305 8.01 2.51 -14.84
N GLU A 306 7.70 3.81 -14.84
CA GLU A 306 6.42 4.35 -15.34
C GLU A 306 6.60 5.30 -16.53
N PHE A 307 7.54 6.25 -16.44
CA PHE A 307 7.64 7.32 -17.43
C PHE A 307 9.07 7.46 -17.96
N ALA A 308 9.24 7.30 -19.27
CA ALA A 308 10.45 7.73 -19.95
C ALA A 308 10.38 9.25 -20.22
N PHE A 309 11.52 9.93 -20.12
CA PHE A 309 11.63 11.35 -20.37
C PHE A 309 12.90 11.73 -21.13
N SER A 310 12.90 12.93 -21.69
CA SER A 310 13.96 13.50 -22.50
C SER A 310 14.22 14.95 -22.14
N GLN A 311 15.21 15.58 -22.78
CA GLN A 311 15.66 16.93 -22.45
C GLN A 311 14.60 18.00 -22.70
N THR A 312 13.58 17.68 -23.51
CA THR A 312 12.45 18.59 -23.76
C THR A 312 11.42 18.57 -22.65
N ASP A 313 11.45 17.57 -21.78
CA ASP A 313 10.47 17.38 -20.72
C ASP A 313 10.82 18.21 -19.48
N LYS A 314 9.86 18.95 -18.95
CA LYS A 314 9.99 19.67 -17.68
C LYS A 314 9.36 18.83 -16.57
N ILE A 315 10.20 18.33 -15.67
CA ILE A 315 9.78 17.42 -14.61
C ILE A 315 9.91 18.13 -13.27
N LYS A 316 8.87 18.01 -12.45
CA LYS A 316 8.87 18.46 -11.05
C LYS A 316 8.45 17.33 -10.14
N VAL A 317 9.15 17.20 -9.03
CA VAL A 317 8.82 16.29 -7.94
C VAL A 317 8.62 17.09 -6.65
N TRP A 318 7.61 16.75 -5.87
CA TRP A 318 7.40 17.34 -4.55
C TRP A 318 6.74 16.36 -3.60
N LEU A 319 6.95 16.60 -2.31
CA LEU A 319 6.23 15.91 -1.24
C LEU A 319 4.88 16.60 -1.00
N ASP A 320 3.81 15.83 -1.02
CA ASP A 320 2.45 16.28 -0.75
C ASP A 320 1.88 15.51 0.44
N LEU A 321 1.40 16.23 1.45
CA LEU A 321 0.80 15.63 2.64
C LEU A 321 -0.65 15.16 2.39
N ASN A 322 -1.22 15.45 1.22
CA ASN A 322 -2.58 15.08 0.84
C ASN A 322 -2.64 13.75 0.08
N GLY A 323 -2.04 12.70 0.64
CA GLY A 323 -2.16 11.32 0.17
C GLY A 323 -3.41 10.60 0.70
N PRO A 324 -3.47 9.26 0.52
CA PRO A 324 -4.61 8.46 0.94
C PRO A 324 -4.75 8.41 2.47
N LEU A 325 -5.99 8.26 2.93
CA LEU A 325 -6.29 7.91 4.32
C LEU A 325 -6.03 6.42 4.53
N ASN A 326 -5.14 6.06 5.45
CA ASN A 326 -4.91 4.67 5.83
C ASN A 326 -5.42 4.42 7.25
N VAL A 327 -6.12 3.31 7.47
CA VAL A 327 -6.61 2.90 8.78
C VAL A 327 -5.43 2.43 9.64
N ASP A 328 -5.34 2.99 10.85
CA ASP A 328 -4.40 2.59 11.88
C ASP A 328 -5.04 1.50 12.76
N VAL A 329 -4.84 0.25 12.34
CA VAL A 329 -5.40 -0.94 12.98
C VAL A 329 -5.11 -1.01 14.48
N PRO A 330 -3.85 -0.85 14.95
CA PRO A 330 -3.57 -0.79 16.39
C PRO A 330 -4.35 0.30 17.13
N LYS A 331 -4.41 1.52 16.58
CA LYS A 331 -5.13 2.64 17.21
C LYS A 331 -6.63 2.39 17.28
N VAL A 332 -7.24 1.86 16.22
CA VAL A 332 -8.66 1.50 16.20
C VAL A 332 -8.98 0.53 17.33
N LEU A 333 -8.18 -0.54 17.49
CA LEU A 333 -8.43 -1.54 18.51
C LEU A 333 -8.17 -1.01 19.93
N GLN A 334 -7.17 -0.14 20.11
CA GLN A 334 -6.97 0.55 21.39
C GLN A 334 -8.17 1.43 21.77
N ILE A 335 -8.74 2.15 20.80
CA ILE A 335 -9.94 2.97 21.02
C ILE A 335 -11.14 2.07 21.37
N ALA A 336 -11.34 0.98 20.62
CA ALA A 336 -12.44 0.04 20.85
C ALA A 336 -12.34 -0.62 22.24
N ALA A 337 -11.14 -1.01 22.67
CA ALA A 337 -10.88 -1.56 24.00
C ALA A 337 -11.20 -0.54 25.10
N LYS A 338 -10.73 0.71 24.97
CA LYS A 338 -11.03 1.79 25.93
C LYS A 338 -12.53 2.10 26.03
N ARG A 339 -13.25 1.95 24.91
CA ARG A 339 -14.71 2.14 24.84
C ARG A 339 -15.51 0.90 25.26
N GLY A 340 -14.85 -0.24 25.48
CA GLY A 340 -15.51 -1.51 25.80
C GLY A 340 -16.38 -2.07 24.66
N VAL A 341 -16.14 -1.67 23.40
CA VAL A 341 -16.98 -2.09 22.25
C VAL A 341 -16.92 -3.60 22.00
N LEU A 342 -15.82 -4.24 22.40
CA LEU A 342 -15.60 -5.69 22.30
C LEU A 342 -16.11 -6.47 23.53
N ASN A 343 -16.64 -5.79 24.55
CA ASN A 343 -17.07 -6.44 25.77
C ASN A 343 -18.52 -6.88 25.66
N TYR A 344 -18.79 -8.15 25.99
CA TYR A 344 -20.13 -8.60 26.32
C TYR A 344 -20.32 -8.50 27.84
N PRO A 345 -21.44 -7.95 28.33
CA PRO A 345 -21.72 -7.99 29.76
C PRO A 345 -21.79 -9.45 30.21
N SER A 346 -21.01 -9.78 31.24
CA SER A 346 -21.09 -11.09 31.87
C SER A 346 -22.42 -11.20 32.62
N PRO A 347 -23.19 -12.28 32.45
CA PRO A 347 -24.41 -12.50 33.23
C PRO A 347 -24.14 -12.66 34.74
N TYR A 348 -22.86 -12.73 35.15
CA TYR A 348 -22.43 -12.92 36.54
C TYR A 348 -21.84 -11.67 37.20
N ILE A 349 -21.86 -10.51 36.52
CA ILE A 349 -21.40 -9.24 37.09
C ILE A 349 -22.61 -8.29 37.15
N HIS A 350 -23.19 -8.15 38.34
CA HIS A 350 -24.29 -7.22 38.64
C HIS A 350 -23.77 -5.83 39.00
#